data_AF-A0A956IXH1-F1
#
_entry.id   AF-A0A956IXH1-F1
#
_cell.length_a   1.000
_cell.length_b   1.000
_cell.length_c   1.000
_cell.angle_alpha   90.00
_cell.angle_beta   90.00
_cell.angle_gamma   90.00
#
_symmetry.space_group_name_H-M   'P 1'
#
loop_
_entity.id
_entity.type
_entity.pdbx_description
1 polymer ?
#
loop_
_entity_poly.entity_id
_entity_poly.type
_entity_poly.pdbx_seq_one_letter_code
_entity_poly.pdbx_strand_id
1 'polypeptide(L)'
;GLALAGLALASAACEGRAATPEECEAILDRIVELELREQGYRDPALLARKQAEFRRLFADDLGRCVGRRLPPGARECVARASSAEAISHECLR
;
A
#
# COMPACT_ATOMS: atom_id res chain seq x y z
N GLY A 1 6.58 -32.53 39.48
CA GLY A 1 5.31 -32.91 38.83
C GLY A 1 5.24 -32.23 37.48
N LEU A 2 4.96 -33.00 36.42
CA LEU A 2 4.71 -32.50 35.07
C LEU A 2 3.33 -31.82 34.95
N ALA A 3 3.17 -31.05 33.85
CA ALA A 3 1.92 -30.74 33.11
C ALA A 3 1.18 -29.45 33.55
N LEU A 4 0.63 -28.55 32.72
CA LEU A 4 0.34 -28.44 31.27
C LEU A 4 0.46 -26.95 30.88
N ALA A 5 1.17 -26.56 29.81
CA ALA A 5 0.67 -26.48 28.43
C ALA A 5 -0.64 -25.68 28.27
N GLY A 6 -0.56 -24.36 28.41
CA GLY A 6 -1.54 -23.41 27.90
C GLY A 6 -1.14 -22.96 26.49
N LEU A 7 -1.25 -23.86 25.52
CA LEU A 7 -1.06 -23.55 24.10
C LEU A 7 -2.27 -22.70 23.65
N ALA A 8 -2.16 -21.38 23.80
CA ALA A 8 -3.12 -20.48 23.18
C ALA A 8 -2.97 -20.64 21.67
N LEU A 9 -3.93 -21.34 21.04
CA LEU A 9 -4.08 -21.37 19.60
C LEU A 9 -4.41 -19.94 19.14
N ALA A 10 -3.37 -19.15 18.89
CA ALA A 10 -3.47 -18.00 18.01
C ALA A 10 -3.88 -18.56 16.65
N SER A 11 -5.13 -18.34 16.28
CA SER A 11 -5.62 -18.50 14.93
C SER A 11 -4.86 -17.53 14.03
N ALA A 12 -3.65 -17.91 13.62
CA ALA A 12 -2.95 -17.34 12.48
C ALA A 12 -3.72 -17.76 11.22
N ALA A 13 -4.89 -17.17 11.03
CA ALA A 13 -5.56 -17.20 9.75
C ALA A 13 -4.70 -16.34 8.81
N CYS A 14 -3.81 -17.01 8.06
CA CYS A 14 -3.17 -16.56 6.82
C CYS A 14 -3.25 -15.04 6.60
N GLU A 15 -2.38 -14.30 7.27
CA GLU A 15 -2.52 -12.85 7.43
C GLU A 15 -2.48 -12.09 6.09
N GLY A 16 -3.34 -11.08 5.97
CA GLY A 16 -3.50 -10.22 4.80
C GLY A 16 -4.82 -10.41 4.06
N ARG A 17 -5.22 -9.40 3.29
CA ARG A 17 -6.50 -9.38 2.56
C ARG A 17 -6.29 -9.00 1.11
N ALA A 18 -7.25 -9.34 0.25
CA ALA A 18 -7.25 -8.90 -1.14
C ALA A 18 -7.32 -7.36 -1.21
N ALA A 19 -6.47 -6.77 -2.04
CA ALA A 19 -6.54 -5.36 -2.41
C ALA A 19 -7.84 -5.08 -3.16
N THR A 20 -8.51 -3.99 -2.75
CA THR A 20 -9.64 -3.42 -3.47
C THR A 20 -9.16 -2.46 -4.56
N PRO A 21 -10.00 -2.16 -5.58
CA PRO A 21 -9.66 -1.15 -6.58
C PRO A 21 -9.25 0.19 -5.98
N GLU A 22 -10.00 0.65 -4.97
CA GLU A 22 -9.76 1.94 -4.30
C GLU A 22 -8.41 1.98 -3.58
N GLU A 23 -7.94 0.82 -3.09
CA GLU A 23 -6.65 0.74 -2.41
C GLU A 23 -5.49 0.70 -3.38
N CYS A 24 -5.65 0.02 -4.51
CA CYS A 24 -4.66 0.05 -5.58
C CYS A 24 -4.46 1.49 -6.09
N GLU A 25 -5.55 2.22 -6.30
CA GLU A 25 -5.49 3.63 -6.67
C GLU A 25 -4.87 4.49 -5.56
N ALA A 26 -5.28 4.32 -4.30
CA ALA A 26 -4.73 5.09 -3.19
C ALA A 26 -3.22 4.86 -2.98
N ILE A 27 -2.73 3.64 -3.22
CA ILE A 27 -1.30 3.32 -3.19
C ILE A 27 -0.57 4.07 -4.31
N LEU A 28 -1.08 3.99 -5.55
CA LEU A 28 -0.48 4.70 -6.69
C LEU A 28 -0.46 6.22 -6.45
N ASP A 29 -1.56 6.77 -5.95
CA ASP A 29 -1.69 8.20 -5.67
C ASP A 29 -0.68 8.67 -4.64
N ARG A 30 -0.45 7.85 -3.60
CA ARG A 30 0.52 8.14 -2.56
C ARG A 30 1.95 8.06 -3.09
N ILE A 31 2.26 7.10 -3.95
CA ILE A 31 3.56 7.01 -4.63
C ILE A 31 3.80 8.28 -5.45
N VAL A 32 2.84 8.69 -6.29
CA VAL A 32 2.95 9.91 -7.11
C VAL A 32 3.15 11.16 -6.25
N GLU A 33 2.45 11.26 -5.12
CA GLU A 33 2.64 12.37 -4.18
C GLU A 33 4.07 12.42 -3.62
N LEU A 34 4.59 11.28 -3.17
CA LEU A 34 5.93 11.19 -2.59
C LEU A 34 7.02 11.52 -3.63
N GLU A 35 6.90 10.97 -4.84
CA GLU A 35 7.81 11.25 -5.96
C GLU A 35 7.85 12.75 -6.31
N LEU A 36 6.70 13.40 -6.40
CA LEU A 36 6.64 14.84 -6.68
C LEU A 36 7.25 15.67 -5.55
N ARG A 37 6.99 15.29 -4.30
CA ARG A 37 7.56 15.96 -3.12
C ARG A 37 9.09 15.80 -3.05
N GLU A 38 9.61 14.63 -3.37
CA GLU A 38 11.05 14.35 -3.45
C GLU A 38 11.72 15.20 -4.53
N GLN A 39 11.04 15.42 -5.66
CA GLN A 39 11.48 16.33 -6.72
C GLN A 39 11.28 17.82 -6.39
N GLY A 40 10.77 18.14 -5.19
CA GLY A 40 10.58 19.51 -4.71
C GLY A 40 9.27 20.17 -5.13
N TYR A 41 8.39 19.47 -5.83
CA TYR A 41 7.07 19.98 -6.21
C TYR A 41 6.07 19.88 -5.06
N ARG A 42 5.35 20.97 -4.79
CA ARG A 42 4.31 21.04 -3.74
C ARG A 42 3.01 21.67 -4.23
N ASP A 43 2.85 21.83 -5.54
CA ASP A 43 1.64 22.38 -6.15
C ASP A 43 0.51 21.34 -6.14
N PRO A 44 -0.62 21.59 -5.45
CA PRO A 44 -1.75 20.66 -5.42
C PRO A 44 -2.41 20.46 -6.80
N ALA A 45 -2.37 21.46 -7.69
CA ALA A 45 -2.92 21.33 -9.04
C ALA A 45 -2.05 20.40 -9.91
N LEU A 46 -0.72 20.47 -9.75
CA LEU A 46 0.19 19.54 -10.41
C LEU A 46 -0.01 18.11 -9.88
N LEU A 47 -0.13 17.95 -8.56
CA LEU A 47 -0.37 16.64 -7.93
C LEU A 47 -1.64 15.99 -8.49
N ALA A 48 -2.77 16.70 -8.49
CA ALA A 48 -4.04 16.18 -8.98
C ALA A 48 -3.96 15.78 -10.47
N ARG A 49 -3.29 16.59 -11.30
CA ARG A 49 -3.08 16.28 -12.72
C ARG A 49 -2.23 15.01 -12.89
N LYS A 50 -1.14 14.88 -12.13
CA LYS A 50 -0.24 13.73 -12.21
C LYS A 50 -0.88 12.45 -11.71
N GLN A 51 -1.64 12.50 -10.62
CA GLN A 51 -2.42 11.35 -10.16
C GLN A 51 -3.41 10.88 -11.24
N ALA A 52 -4.16 11.81 -11.85
CA ALA A 52 -5.09 11.46 -12.94
C ALA A 52 -4.39 10.90 -14.18
N GLU A 53 -3.23 11.44 -14.55
CA GLU A 53 -2.39 10.95 -15.65
C GLU A 53 -1.90 9.52 -15.36
N PHE A 54 -1.33 9.29 -14.18
CA PHE A 54 -0.75 8.00 -13.81
C PHE A 54 -1.82 6.92 -13.63
N ARG A 55 -3.01 7.23 -13.09
CA ARG A 55 -4.11 6.25 -13.04
C ARG A 55 -4.50 5.73 -14.43
N ARG A 56 -4.42 6.59 -15.46
CA ARG A 56 -4.68 6.17 -16.86
C ARG A 56 -3.52 5.35 -17.42
N LEU A 57 -2.27 5.81 -17.19
CA LEU A 57 -1.08 5.12 -17.69
C LEU A 57 -0.91 3.73 -17.08
N PHE A 58 -1.26 3.56 -15.80
CA PHE A 58 -1.13 2.33 -15.04
C PHE A 58 -2.45 1.57 -14.87
N ALA A 59 -3.46 1.83 -15.70
CA ALA A 59 -4.78 1.19 -15.58
C ALA A 59 -4.69 -0.35 -15.58
N ASP A 60 -3.83 -0.92 -16.43
CA ASP A 60 -3.61 -2.37 -16.49
C ASP A 60 -2.91 -2.91 -15.23
N ASP A 61 -1.95 -2.16 -14.67
CA ASP A 61 -1.28 -2.52 -13.41
C ASP A 61 -2.21 -2.41 -12.22
N LEU A 62 -3.07 -1.39 -12.18
CA LEU A 62 -4.14 -1.27 -11.19
C LEU A 62 -5.08 -2.48 -11.27
N GLY A 63 -5.45 -2.92 -12.47
CA GLY A 63 -6.21 -4.15 -12.69
C GLY A 63 -5.50 -5.40 -12.15
N ARG A 64 -4.17 -5.50 -12.33
CA ARG A 64 -3.34 -6.60 -11.76
C ARG A 64 -3.16 -6.51 -10.25
N CYS A 65 -3.25 -5.32 -9.67
CA CYS A 65 -3.16 -5.09 -8.24
C CYS A 65 -4.40 -5.61 -7.51
N VAL A 66 -5.60 -5.47 -8.09
CA VAL A 66 -6.84 -5.94 -7.46
C VAL A 66 -6.76 -7.44 -7.19
N GLY A 67 -7.13 -7.84 -5.97
CA GLY A 67 -7.04 -9.24 -5.54
C GLY A 67 -5.67 -9.69 -5.05
N ARG A 68 -4.60 -8.89 -5.24
CA ARG A 68 -3.29 -9.17 -4.63
C ARG A 68 -3.41 -9.08 -3.11
N ARG A 69 -2.67 -9.93 -2.40
CA ARG A 69 -2.67 -9.93 -0.94
C ARG A 69 -1.89 -8.70 -0.44
N LEU A 70 -2.57 -7.84 0.29
CA LEU A 70 -1.97 -6.78 1.09
C LEU A 70 -1.68 -7.31 2.50
N PRO A 71 -0.47 -7.04 3.04
CA PRO A 71 -0.15 -7.34 4.43
C PRO A 71 -1.11 -6.64 5.43
N PRO A 72 -1.27 -7.18 6.65
CA PRO A 72 -1.97 -6.47 7.71
C PRO A 72 -1.34 -5.09 7.94
N GLY A 73 -2.17 -4.05 8.08
CA GLY A 73 -1.69 -2.70 8.34
C GLY A 73 -1.05 -1.99 7.13
N ALA A 74 -1.11 -2.57 5.93
CA ALA A 74 -0.48 -2.00 4.74
C ALA A 74 -0.97 -0.58 4.42
N ARG A 75 -2.27 -0.30 4.61
CA ARG A 75 -2.83 1.04 4.35
C ARG A 75 -2.22 2.09 5.26
N GLU A 76 -2.11 1.79 6.54
CA GLU A 76 -1.55 2.65 7.56
C GLU A 76 -0.04 2.86 7.34
N CYS A 77 0.67 1.82 6.88
CA CYS A 77 2.06 1.93 6.47
C CYS A 77 2.23 2.89 5.28
N VAL A 78 1.47 2.68 4.20
CA VAL A 78 1.51 3.51 2.98
C VAL A 78 1.21 4.98 3.29
N ALA A 79 0.21 5.25 4.14
CA ALA A 79 -0.15 6.60 4.55
C ALA A 79 0.99 7.33 5.29
N ARG A 80 1.81 6.60 6.06
CA ARG A 80 2.93 7.16 6.84
C ARG A 80 4.28 7.10 6.13
N ALA A 81 4.38 6.38 5.02
CA ALA A 81 5.64 6.21 4.29
C ALA A 81 6.23 7.58 3.90
N SER A 82 7.55 7.69 4.03
CA SER A 82 8.32 8.91 3.76
C SER A 82 8.83 9.01 2.33
N SER A 83 8.84 7.90 1.59
CA SER A 83 9.29 7.81 0.19
C SER A 83 8.52 6.73 -0.57
N ALA A 84 8.54 6.80 -1.90
CA ALA A 84 7.96 5.77 -2.75
C ALA A 84 8.66 4.41 -2.58
N GLU A 85 9.99 4.42 -2.37
CA GLU A 85 10.78 3.21 -2.11
C GLU A 85 10.37 2.52 -0.79
N ALA A 86 10.07 3.28 0.27
CA ALA A 86 9.60 2.72 1.53
C ALA A 86 8.25 1.98 1.34
N ILE A 87 7.37 2.47 0.47
CA ILE A 87 6.09 1.78 0.17
C ILE A 87 6.35 0.39 -0.40
N SER A 88 7.21 0.25 -1.39
CA SER A 88 7.47 -1.04 -2.04
C SER A 88 8.31 -1.98 -1.18
N HIS A 89 9.29 -1.47 -0.42
CA HIS A 89 10.22 -2.30 0.35
C HIS A 89 9.73 -2.69 1.74
N GLU A 90 8.93 -1.81 2.38
CA GLU A 90 8.53 -1.94 3.79
C GLU A 90 7.03 -2.22 3.95
N CYS A 91 6.17 -1.65 3.10
CA CYS A 91 4.71 -1.76 3.29
C CYS A 91 4.04 -2.89 2.50
N LEU A 92 4.52 -3.20 1.29
CA LEU A 92 3.81 -4.08 0.33
C LEU A 92 4.55 -5.41 0.06
N ARG A 93 5.45 -5.80 0.96
CA ARG A 93 6.32 -6.97 0.79
C ARG A 93 5.61 -8.30 1.02
#